data_AF-A0A1Z8AZM4-F1
#
_entry.id   AF-A0A1Z8AZM4-F1
#
_cell.length_a   1.000
_cell.length_b   1.000
_cell.length_c   1.000
_cell.angle_alpha   90.00
_cell.angle_beta   90.00
_cell.angle_gamma   90.00
#
_symmetry.space_group_name_H-M   'P 1'
#
loop_
_entity.id
_entity.type
_entity.pdbx_description
1 polymer ?
#
loop_
_entity_poly.entity_id
_entity_poly.type
_entity_poly.pdbx_seq_one_letter_code
_entity_poly.pdbx_strand_id
1 'polypeptide(L)'
;MSKFTLIILLLCAVSASGQEFEYLGLLKLPDSSLIPYKLDFKESEGKIYGFSYTDLNGEHETKSRIVGRYDDRKNNLEFREVELIYTKSNMAETTFCNVYFDGSMRRLNGKSKIEGTFKGYYDDLTNCINGELYMSAAQKIQKRNKKFQRKIDRTDRVPDSIKEKINLDKMFNRYAKNDLKGGEQLNILWKEDYLK
;
A
#
# COMPACT_ATOMS: atom_id res chain seq x y z
N MET A 1 9.29 -41.31 -33.61
CA MET A 1 8.80 -40.52 -32.46
C MET A 1 9.90 -40.48 -31.40
N SER A 2 10.41 -39.39 -30.86
CA SER A 2 10.30 -37.97 -31.16
C SER A 2 11.24 -37.23 -30.19
N LYS A 3 12.52 -37.08 -30.56
CA LYS A 3 13.44 -36.20 -29.79
C LYS A 3 12.99 -34.73 -29.80
N PHE A 4 12.11 -34.37 -30.74
CA PHE A 4 11.47 -33.07 -30.83
C PHE A 4 10.39 -32.81 -29.77
N THR A 5 9.78 -33.83 -29.17
CA THR A 5 8.71 -33.60 -28.18
C THR A 5 9.25 -33.18 -26.81
N LEU A 6 10.49 -33.55 -26.48
CA LEU A 6 11.10 -33.20 -25.19
C LEU A 6 11.51 -31.71 -25.12
N ILE A 7 11.80 -31.08 -26.26
CA ILE A 7 12.18 -29.66 -26.34
C ILE A 7 10.95 -28.75 -26.20
N ILE A 8 9.79 -29.20 -26.66
CA ILE A 8 8.52 -28.44 -26.58
C ILE A 8 7.99 -28.36 -25.13
N LEU A 9 8.27 -29.36 -24.29
CA LEU A 9 7.84 -29.36 -22.89
C LEU A 9 8.66 -28.41 -22.00
N LEU A 10 9.88 -28.03 -22.40
CA LEU A 10 10.77 -27.17 -21.61
C LEU A 10 10.50 -25.66 -21.81
N LEU A 11 9.77 -25.27 -22.86
CA LEU A 11 9.48 -23.87 -23.20
C LEU A 11 8.21 -23.30 -22.55
N CYS A 12 7.38 -24.13 -21.91
CA CYS A 12 6.13 -23.69 -21.27
C CYS A 12 6.27 -23.28 -19.78
N ALA A 13 7.47 -23.32 -19.20
CA ALA A 13 7.69 -22.90 -17.80
C ALA A 13 8.01 -21.39 -17.66
N VAL A 14 7.52 -20.54 -18.57
CA VAL A 14 7.55 -19.09 -18.34
C VAL A 14 6.45 -18.78 -17.34
N SER A 15 6.80 -18.84 -16.06
CA SER A 15 5.95 -18.39 -14.96
C SER A 15 5.46 -16.97 -15.27
N ALA A 16 4.16 -16.80 -15.47
CA ALA A 16 3.53 -15.49 -15.49
C ALA A 16 3.64 -14.88 -14.10
N SER A 17 4.78 -14.26 -13.81
CA SER A 17 4.93 -13.44 -12.60
C SER A 17 4.11 -12.18 -12.81
N GLY A 18 2.95 -12.09 -12.15
CA GLY A 18 2.20 -10.84 -12.07
C GLY A 18 3.10 -9.74 -11.52
N GLN A 19 3.09 -8.56 -12.16
CA GLN A 19 3.92 -7.44 -11.74
C GLN A 19 3.45 -6.95 -10.37
N GLU A 20 4.37 -6.85 -9.42
CA GLU A 20 4.11 -6.29 -8.09
C GLU A 20 4.30 -4.77 -8.11
N PHE A 21 3.33 -4.08 -7.53
CA PHE A 21 3.27 -2.63 -7.44
C PHE A 21 3.17 -2.20 -5.98
N GLU A 22 4.10 -1.34 -5.57
CA GLU A 22 4.12 -0.77 -4.22
C GLU A 22 4.01 0.76 -4.31
N TYR A 23 3.04 1.29 -3.59
CA TYR A 23 2.70 2.70 -3.53
C TYR A 23 2.64 3.17 -2.09
N LEU A 24 3.19 4.35 -1.84
CA LEU A 24 3.16 5.00 -0.53
C LEU A 24 2.53 6.38 -0.67
N GLY A 25 1.73 6.75 0.32
CA GLY A 25 0.90 7.93 0.24
C GLY A 25 0.23 8.30 1.54
N LEU A 26 -0.83 9.10 1.40
CA LEU A 26 -1.61 9.65 2.49
C LEU A 26 -3.09 9.60 2.14
N LEU A 27 -3.91 9.18 3.10
CA LEU A 27 -5.32 9.52 3.15
C LEU A 27 -5.43 10.92 3.76
N LYS A 28 -6.12 11.83 3.07
CA LYS A 28 -6.45 13.16 3.58
C LYS A 28 -7.92 13.18 3.95
N LEU A 29 -8.18 13.39 5.24
CA LEU A 29 -9.51 13.44 5.83
C LEU A 29 -10.13 14.84 5.68
N PRO A 30 -11.46 15.00 5.89
CA PRO A 30 -12.15 16.29 5.76
C PRO A 30 -11.64 17.38 6.70
N ASP A 31 -11.18 17.00 7.89
CA ASP A 31 -10.56 17.88 8.88
C ASP A 31 -9.09 18.23 8.53
N SER A 32 -8.61 17.81 7.36
CA SER A 32 -7.22 17.92 6.89
C SER A 32 -6.21 17.05 7.64
N SER A 33 -6.67 16.15 8.51
CA SER A 33 -5.81 15.11 9.08
C SER A 33 -5.24 14.22 7.98
N LEU A 34 -3.98 13.83 8.12
CA LEU A 34 -3.24 13.03 7.15
C LEU A 34 -2.86 11.69 7.76
N ILE A 35 -3.36 10.60 7.18
CA ILE A 35 -3.06 9.25 7.65
C ILE A 35 -2.11 8.56 6.66
N PRO A 36 -0.94 8.06 7.12
CA PRO A 36 -0.06 7.23 6.30
C PRO A 36 -0.79 6.06 5.68
N TYR A 37 -0.61 5.86 4.38
CA TYR A 37 -1.23 4.78 3.63
C TYR A 37 -0.25 4.11 2.68
N LYS A 38 -0.20 2.79 2.71
CA LYS A 38 0.59 1.96 1.79
C LYS A 38 -0.32 0.99 1.05
N LEU A 39 -0.03 0.78 -0.23
CA LEU A 39 -0.75 -0.12 -1.10
C LEU A 39 0.24 -1.04 -1.82
N ASP A 40 0.11 -2.33 -1.58
CA ASP A 40 0.87 -3.41 -2.22
C ASP A 40 -0.09 -4.26 -3.03
N PHE A 41 0.05 -4.31 -4.35
CA PHE A 41 -0.85 -5.12 -5.17
C PHE A 41 -0.18 -5.72 -6.39
N LYS A 42 -0.80 -6.79 -6.88
CA LYS A 42 -0.54 -7.38 -8.19
C LYS A 42 -1.69 -7.03 -9.11
N GLU A 43 -1.37 -6.93 -10.39
CA GLU A 43 -2.37 -6.79 -11.43
C GLU A 43 -2.29 -7.99 -12.39
N SER A 44 -3.47 -8.46 -12.80
CA SER A 44 -3.63 -9.51 -13.80
C SER A 44 -4.96 -9.29 -14.53
N GLU A 45 -4.89 -9.06 -15.83
CA GLU A 45 -6.06 -8.90 -16.72
C GLU A 45 -7.05 -7.81 -16.28
N GLY A 46 -6.52 -6.65 -15.89
CA GLY A 46 -7.23 -5.50 -15.36
C GLY A 46 -7.77 -5.68 -13.94
N LYS A 47 -7.51 -6.81 -13.28
CA LYS A 47 -7.92 -7.06 -11.89
C LYS A 47 -6.74 -6.84 -10.96
N ILE A 48 -6.98 -6.16 -9.85
CA ILE A 48 -5.97 -5.96 -8.81
C ILE A 48 -6.34 -6.70 -7.52
N TYR A 49 -5.32 -7.20 -6.85
CA TYR A 49 -5.44 -7.89 -5.56
C TYR A 49 -4.16 -7.69 -4.75
N GLY A 50 -4.30 -7.57 -3.43
CA GLY A 50 -3.17 -7.33 -2.56
C GLY A 50 -3.58 -6.86 -1.18
N PHE A 51 -2.80 -5.92 -0.63
CA PHE A 51 -2.98 -5.41 0.71
C PHE A 51 -2.85 -3.89 0.77
N SER A 52 -3.63 -3.28 1.64
CA SER A 52 -3.42 -1.93 2.12
C SER A 52 -2.89 -1.96 3.55
N TYR A 53 -2.23 -0.88 3.93
CA TYR A 53 -1.83 -0.63 5.30
C TYR A 53 -2.16 0.81 5.67
N THR A 54 -2.89 1.00 6.76
CA THR A 54 -3.24 2.31 7.30
C THR A 54 -2.47 2.54 8.60
N ASP A 55 -2.13 3.80 8.89
CA ASP A 55 -1.33 4.18 10.05
C ASP A 55 -0.05 3.34 10.17
N LEU A 56 0.64 3.14 9.04
CA LEU A 56 1.78 2.25 9.01
C LEU A 56 2.88 2.71 9.97
N ASN A 57 3.34 1.79 10.82
CA ASN A 57 4.24 1.98 11.96
C ASN A 57 3.72 2.92 13.04
N GLY A 58 2.41 3.16 13.07
CA GLY A 58 1.69 3.84 14.12
C GLY A 58 1.10 2.88 15.14
N GLU A 59 0.42 3.47 16.13
CA GLU A 59 -0.21 2.74 17.24
C GLU A 59 -1.46 1.99 16.79
N HIS A 60 -2.13 2.47 15.74
CA HIS A 60 -3.36 1.91 15.22
C HIS A 60 -3.17 1.30 13.82
N GLU A 61 -1.95 0.82 13.52
CA GLU A 61 -1.66 0.19 12.24
C GLU A 61 -2.68 -0.90 11.91
N THR A 62 -3.21 -0.87 10.69
CA THR A 62 -4.03 -1.95 10.14
C THR A 62 -3.42 -2.49 8.87
N LYS A 63 -3.68 -3.77 8.60
CA LYS A 63 -3.47 -4.38 7.29
C LYS A 63 -4.77 -4.96 6.81
N SER A 64 -5.20 -4.58 5.62
CA SER A 64 -6.43 -5.08 5.01
C SER A 64 -6.15 -5.70 3.65
N ARG A 65 -6.90 -6.73 3.28
CA ARG A 65 -6.92 -7.27 1.92
C ARG A 65 -7.69 -6.31 1.02
N ILE A 66 -7.15 -6.07 -0.17
CA ILE A 66 -7.81 -5.27 -1.20
C ILE A 66 -8.11 -6.07 -2.45
N VAL A 67 -9.19 -5.68 -3.12
CA VAL A 67 -9.54 -6.12 -4.47
C VAL A 67 -10.00 -4.93 -5.29
N GLY A 68 -9.82 -4.98 -6.60
CA GLY A 68 -10.16 -3.86 -7.45
C GLY A 68 -9.90 -4.11 -8.92
N ARG A 69 -9.87 -3.02 -9.71
CA ARG A 69 -9.58 -3.05 -11.14
C ARG A 69 -8.76 -1.86 -11.57
N TYR A 70 -7.93 -2.07 -12.59
CA TYR A 70 -7.26 -1.03 -13.35
C TYR A 70 -7.78 -1.03 -14.79
N ASP A 71 -8.20 0.12 -15.28
CA ASP A 71 -8.64 0.32 -16.66
C ASP A 71 -7.63 1.22 -17.39
N ASP A 72 -6.72 0.60 -18.16
CA ASP A 72 -5.73 1.29 -18.99
C ASP A 72 -6.34 2.26 -20.00
N ARG A 73 -7.57 2.02 -20.47
CA ARG A 73 -8.22 2.88 -21.47
C ARG A 73 -8.72 4.17 -20.83
N LYS A 74 -9.25 4.05 -19.61
CA LYS A 74 -9.75 5.19 -18.83
C LYS A 74 -8.69 5.84 -17.95
N ASN A 75 -7.53 5.20 -17.78
CA ASN A 75 -6.52 5.56 -16.80
C ASN A 75 -7.11 5.65 -15.38
N ASN A 76 -8.00 4.70 -15.05
CA ASN A 76 -8.72 4.66 -13.77
C ASN A 76 -8.24 3.48 -12.92
N LEU A 77 -8.06 3.72 -11.63
CA LEU A 77 -7.84 2.70 -10.63
C LEU A 77 -8.99 2.73 -9.62
N GLU A 78 -9.61 1.58 -9.42
CA GLU A 78 -10.64 1.38 -8.39
C GLU A 78 -10.18 0.24 -7.50
N PHE A 79 -10.30 0.42 -6.18
CA PHE A 79 -10.11 -0.69 -5.24
C PHE A 79 -10.93 -0.49 -3.98
N ARG A 80 -11.16 -1.59 -3.27
CA ARG A 80 -11.75 -1.56 -1.95
C ARG A 80 -11.05 -2.53 -1.01
N GLU A 81 -11.01 -2.16 0.26
CA GLU A 81 -10.69 -3.05 1.36
C GLU A 81 -11.87 -3.99 1.59
N VAL A 82 -11.59 -5.28 1.77
CA VAL A 82 -12.64 -6.33 1.89
C VAL A 82 -12.51 -7.20 3.12
N GLU A 83 -11.36 -7.14 3.80
CA GLU A 83 -11.09 -7.97 4.97
C GLU A 83 -9.91 -7.38 5.75
N LEU A 84 -10.11 -7.15 7.05
CA LEU A 84 -9.03 -6.78 7.95
C LEU A 84 -8.23 -8.05 8.30
N ILE A 85 -6.91 -8.00 8.11
CA ILE A 85 -5.99 -9.12 8.36
C ILE A 85 -5.40 -9.03 9.76
N TYR A 86 -4.94 -7.83 10.14
CA TYR A 86 -4.50 -7.55 11.48
C TYR A 86 -4.69 -6.07 11.82
N THR A 87 -4.70 -5.80 13.13
CA THR A 87 -4.59 -4.44 13.67
C THR A 87 -3.74 -4.41 14.93
N LYS A 88 -3.05 -3.29 15.16
CA LYS A 88 -2.43 -2.96 16.46
C LYS A 88 -3.38 -2.24 17.42
N SER A 89 -4.54 -1.80 16.92
CA SER A 89 -5.55 -1.12 17.70
C SER A 89 -6.30 -2.08 18.63
N ASN A 90 -6.72 -1.57 19.79
CA ASN A 90 -7.53 -2.27 20.78
C ASN A 90 -9.05 -2.27 20.47
N MET A 91 -9.43 -1.75 19.30
CA MET A 91 -10.82 -1.63 18.86
C MET A 91 -11.39 -2.95 18.32
N ALA A 92 -12.70 -3.13 18.43
CA ALA A 92 -13.40 -4.30 17.87
C ALA A 92 -13.42 -4.25 16.32
N GLU A 93 -13.35 -5.42 15.67
CA GLU A 93 -13.25 -5.52 14.20
C GLU A 93 -14.36 -4.78 13.44
N THR A 94 -15.59 -4.81 13.95
CA THR A 94 -16.76 -4.16 13.30
C THR A 94 -16.70 -2.63 13.32
N THR A 95 -15.68 -2.03 13.92
CA THR A 95 -15.53 -0.58 14.05
C THR A 95 -14.53 0.02 13.07
N PHE A 96 -13.88 -0.80 12.23
CA PHE A 96 -12.92 -0.30 11.24
C PHE A 96 -13.62 0.23 9.99
N CYS A 97 -13.10 1.36 9.50
CA CYS A 97 -13.62 2.09 8.35
C CYS A 97 -12.83 1.67 7.09
N ASN A 98 -13.44 0.82 6.27
CA ASN A 98 -12.83 0.27 5.06
C ASN A 98 -12.80 1.29 3.92
N VAL A 99 -11.65 1.41 3.24
CA VAL A 99 -11.44 2.33 2.12
C VAL A 99 -12.00 1.77 0.82
N TYR A 100 -12.80 2.57 0.12
CA TYR A 100 -13.28 2.36 -1.25
C TYR A 100 -12.81 3.52 -2.11
N PHE A 101 -11.77 3.27 -2.90
CA PHE A 101 -11.11 4.27 -3.72
C PHE A 101 -11.56 4.21 -5.18
N ASP A 102 -11.75 5.39 -5.77
CA ASP A 102 -11.90 5.61 -7.19
C ASP A 102 -11.06 6.84 -7.58
N GLY A 103 -10.17 6.66 -8.55
CA GLY A 103 -9.39 7.78 -9.03
C GLY A 103 -8.42 7.48 -10.15
N SER A 104 -7.70 8.53 -10.51
CA SER A 104 -6.85 8.52 -11.68
C SER A 104 -5.52 7.83 -11.42
N MET A 105 -5.14 6.93 -12.33
CA MET A 105 -3.78 6.43 -12.49
C MET A 105 -3.42 6.42 -13.98
N ARG A 106 -2.54 7.35 -14.37
CA ARG A 106 -2.18 7.54 -15.78
C ARG A 106 -1.65 6.29 -16.49
N ARG A 107 -0.84 5.48 -15.81
CA ARG A 107 -0.27 4.21 -16.34
C ARG A 107 0.10 3.30 -15.18
N LEU A 108 -0.23 2.02 -15.25
CA LEU A 108 0.24 1.02 -14.31
C LEU A 108 1.65 0.54 -14.70
N ASN A 109 2.66 1.26 -14.22
CA ASN A 109 4.06 1.02 -14.57
C ASN A 109 5.02 1.18 -13.38
N GLY A 110 4.49 1.21 -12.15
CA GLY A 110 5.26 1.46 -10.93
C GLY A 110 5.94 2.83 -10.88
N LYS A 111 5.46 3.84 -11.64
CA LYS A 111 6.02 5.21 -11.67
C LYS A 111 4.97 6.30 -11.63
N SER A 112 3.77 6.04 -12.15
CA SER A 112 2.65 6.98 -12.11
C SER A 112 2.23 7.27 -10.67
N LYS A 113 1.52 8.37 -10.48
CA LYS A 113 0.87 8.67 -9.21
C LYS A 113 -0.54 8.07 -9.18
N ILE A 114 -1.09 7.95 -7.98
CA ILE A 114 -2.49 7.66 -7.72
C ILE A 114 -3.05 8.89 -7.04
N GLU A 115 -4.07 9.51 -7.63
CA GLU A 115 -4.73 10.68 -7.07
C GLU A 115 -6.24 10.56 -7.33
N GLY A 116 -7.04 10.71 -6.27
CA GLY A 116 -8.50 10.59 -6.37
C GLY A 116 -9.19 10.69 -5.02
N THR A 117 -10.42 10.22 -4.98
CA THR A 117 -11.25 10.26 -3.77
C THR A 117 -11.50 8.86 -3.24
N PHE A 118 -11.68 8.74 -1.94
CA PHE A 118 -12.17 7.52 -1.33
C PHE A 118 -13.42 7.78 -0.51
N LYS A 119 -14.23 6.73 -0.39
CA LYS A 119 -15.32 6.62 0.57
C LYS A 119 -14.97 5.55 1.58
N GLY A 120 -15.31 5.81 2.83
CA GLY A 120 -15.07 4.91 3.94
C GLY A 120 -16.38 4.27 4.35
N TYR A 121 -16.38 2.96 4.54
CA TYR A 121 -17.55 2.23 5.01
C TYR A 121 -17.21 1.28 6.16
N TYR A 122 -18.10 1.20 7.14
CA TYR A 122 -18.09 0.06 8.07
C TYR A 122 -18.59 -1.21 7.37
N ASP A 123 -18.51 -2.35 8.04
CA ASP A 123 -18.93 -3.65 7.49
C ASP A 123 -20.42 -3.73 7.15
N ASP A 124 -21.26 -2.92 7.83
CA ASP A 124 -22.69 -2.77 7.57
C ASP A 124 -23.00 -1.84 6.39
N LEU A 125 -21.96 -1.37 5.67
CA LEU A 125 -22.02 -0.40 4.58
C LEU A 125 -22.47 1.00 5.00
N THR A 126 -22.52 1.30 6.29
CA THR A 126 -22.72 2.67 6.78
C THR A 126 -21.48 3.49 6.46
N ASN A 127 -21.68 4.64 5.82
CA ASN A 127 -20.59 5.56 5.50
C ASN A 127 -19.96 6.12 6.79
N CYS A 128 -18.64 5.95 6.94
CA CYS A 128 -17.89 6.44 8.10
C CYS A 128 -17.14 7.74 7.80
N ILE A 129 -16.36 7.80 6.72
CA ILE A 129 -15.59 9.00 6.37
C ILE A 129 -15.30 9.05 4.87
N ASN A 130 -15.29 10.23 4.27
CA ASN A 130 -14.90 10.41 2.87
C ASN A 130 -13.67 11.30 2.80
N GLY A 131 -12.81 11.11 1.81
CA GLY A 131 -11.61 11.92 1.69
C GLY A 131 -10.89 11.76 0.37
N GLU A 132 -9.62 12.16 0.36
CA GLU A 132 -8.75 12.12 -0.81
C GLU A 132 -7.59 11.17 -0.57
N LEU A 133 -7.15 10.47 -1.62
CA LEU A 133 -5.98 9.60 -1.58
C LEU A 133 -4.92 10.14 -2.54
N TYR A 134 -3.71 10.32 -2.02
CA TYR A 134 -2.55 10.77 -2.79
C TYR A 134 -1.39 9.80 -2.60
N MET A 135 -0.97 9.12 -3.66
CA MET A 135 0.13 8.15 -3.60
C MET A 135 1.17 8.33 -4.70
N SER A 136 2.39 7.91 -4.40
CA SER A 136 3.50 7.79 -5.34
C SER A 136 4.11 6.40 -5.24
N ALA A 137 4.59 5.88 -6.37
CA ALA A 137 5.29 4.61 -6.37
C ALA A 137 6.50 4.64 -5.42
N ALA A 138 6.65 3.61 -4.58
CA ALA A 138 7.65 3.56 -3.53
C ALA A 138 9.08 3.73 -4.06
N GLN A 139 9.41 3.06 -5.17
CA GLN A 139 10.72 3.18 -5.82
C GLN A 139 11.08 4.63 -6.18
N LYS A 140 10.09 5.43 -6.58
CA LYS A 140 10.29 6.85 -6.93
C LYS A 140 10.60 7.68 -5.69
N ILE A 141 9.98 7.35 -4.57
CA ILE A 141 10.21 8.01 -3.29
C ILE A 141 11.59 7.66 -2.77
N GLN A 142 11.94 6.37 -2.71
CA GLN A 142 13.27 5.90 -2.31
C GLN A 142 14.39 6.56 -3.13
N LYS A 143 14.20 6.69 -4.46
CA LYS A 143 15.17 7.37 -5.33
C LYS A 143 15.31 8.87 -5.02
N ARG A 144 14.24 9.54 -4.60
CA ARG A 144 14.27 10.96 -4.19
C ARG A 144 15.00 11.11 -2.86
N ASN A 145 14.70 10.28 -1.88
CA ASN A 145 15.34 10.31 -0.57
C ASN A 145 16.84 10.05 -0.69
N LYS A 146 17.25 9.03 -1.47
CA LYS A 146 18.68 8.78 -1.75
C LYS A 146 19.39 9.98 -2.40
N LYS A 147 18.71 10.71 -3.28
CA LYS A 147 19.27 11.92 -3.90
C LYS A 147 19.37 13.08 -2.90
N PHE A 148 18.38 13.21 -2.03
CA PHE A 148 18.34 14.23 -0.99
C PHE A 148 19.41 14.00 0.07
N GLN A 149 19.52 12.76 0.57
CA GLN A 149 20.58 12.34 1.49
C GLN A 149 21.97 12.64 0.92
N ARG A 150 22.22 12.25 -0.34
CA ARG A 150 23.49 12.57 -1.02
C ARG A 150 23.79 14.07 -1.13
N LYS A 151 22.79 14.95 -1.14
CA LYS A 151 22.99 16.41 -1.14
C LYS A 151 23.28 16.93 0.26
N ILE A 152 22.62 16.38 1.28
CA ILE A 152 22.91 16.69 2.69
C ILE A 152 24.33 16.25 3.05
N ASP A 153 24.70 15.01 2.69
CA ASP A 153 26.02 14.44 2.97
C ASP A 153 27.17 15.24 2.32
N ARG A 154 26.88 15.96 1.24
CA ARG A 154 27.85 16.82 0.53
C ARG A 154 27.88 18.26 1.05
N THR A 155 27.02 18.61 2.01
CA THR A 155 26.89 19.97 2.53
C THR A 155 27.32 20.00 3.99
N ASP A 156 28.54 20.46 4.27
CA ASP A 156 29.12 20.54 5.64
C ASP A 156 28.40 21.56 6.57
N ARG A 157 27.37 22.26 6.08
CA ARG A 157 26.74 23.41 6.75
C ARG A 157 25.32 23.16 7.27
N VAL A 158 24.87 21.91 7.35
CA VAL A 158 23.55 21.60 7.91
C VAL A 158 23.71 21.24 9.39
N PRO A 159 23.19 22.06 10.32
CA PRO A 159 23.16 21.73 11.75
C PRO A 159 22.46 20.39 11.96
N ASP A 160 22.96 19.56 12.89
CA ASP A 160 22.43 18.21 13.12
C ASP A 160 20.93 18.20 13.49
N SER A 161 20.43 19.28 14.08
CA SER A 161 19.00 19.50 14.39
C SER A 161 18.09 19.68 13.16
N ILE A 162 18.63 20.12 12.02
CA ILE A 162 17.89 20.21 10.75
C ILE A 162 17.90 18.86 10.02
N LYS A 163 18.96 18.07 10.19
CA LYS A 163 19.03 16.68 9.68
C LYS A 163 17.94 15.80 10.31
N GLU A 164 17.59 16.06 11.56
CA GLU A 164 16.56 15.32 12.32
C GLU A 164 15.12 15.71 11.94
N LYS A 165 14.89 16.95 11.48
CA LYS A 165 13.56 17.50 11.16
C LYS A 165 13.00 17.06 9.79
N ILE A 166 13.74 16.27 9.03
CA ILE A 166 13.30 15.66 7.76
C ILE A 166 12.40 14.45 8.09
N ASN A 167 11.22 14.75 8.64
CA ASN A 167 10.27 13.76 9.15
C ASN A 167 9.68 12.85 8.04
N LEU A 168 9.78 13.29 6.78
CA LEU A 168 9.44 12.47 5.61
C LEU A 168 10.38 11.26 5.46
N ASP A 169 11.67 11.38 5.80
CA ASP A 169 12.59 10.22 5.76
C ASP A 169 12.30 9.23 6.90
N LYS A 170 11.80 9.68 8.05
CA LYS A 170 11.36 8.76 9.13
C LYS A 170 10.09 8.01 8.72
N MET A 171 9.14 8.70 8.08
CA MET A 171 7.96 8.06 7.49
C MET A 171 8.38 7.05 6.41
N PHE A 172 9.30 7.42 5.50
CA PHE A 172 9.71 6.58 4.38
C PHE A 172 10.68 5.42 4.72
N ASN A 173 11.57 5.60 5.70
CA ASN A 173 12.43 4.54 6.23
C ASN A 173 11.67 3.56 7.13
N ARG A 174 10.54 3.98 7.72
CA ARG A 174 9.65 3.12 8.51
C ARG A 174 8.98 2.03 7.67
N TYR A 175 8.70 2.26 6.38
CA TYR A 175 8.16 1.22 5.48
C TYR A 175 9.08 0.01 5.28
N ALA A 176 10.35 0.06 5.72
CA ALA A 176 11.32 -1.01 5.56
C ALA A 176 11.42 -2.00 6.74
N LYS A 177 10.71 -1.77 7.86
CA LYS A 177 10.79 -2.66 9.03
C LYS A 177 9.41 -3.03 9.57
N ASN A 178 9.05 -4.30 9.41
CA ASN A 178 7.93 -4.93 10.13
C ASN A 178 8.43 -5.37 11.53
N ASP A 179 8.75 -4.43 12.40
CA ASP A 179 9.17 -4.73 13.78
C ASP A 179 7.99 -4.50 14.73
N LEU A 180 7.68 -5.52 15.55
CA LEU A 180 6.83 -5.37 16.74
C LEU A 180 7.72 -4.91 17.89
N LYS A 181 7.38 -3.79 18.53
CA LYS A 181 8.09 -3.32 19.72
C LYS A 181 7.47 -3.93 20.98
N GLY A 182 8.29 -4.11 22.01
CA GLY A 182 7.80 -4.58 23.31
C GLY A 182 6.69 -3.67 23.85
N GLY A 183 5.54 -4.25 24.18
CA GLY A 183 4.34 -3.54 24.64
C GLY A 183 3.28 -3.26 23.57
N GLU A 184 3.56 -3.51 22.28
CA GLU A 184 2.56 -3.41 21.21
C GLU A 184 1.65 -4.66 21.19
N GLN A 185 0.34 -4.44 21.04
CA GLN A 185 -0.63 -5.51 20.85
C GLN A 185 -0.81 -5.78 19.35
N LEU A 186 -1.02 -7.03 18.97
CA LEU A 186 -1.33 -7.44 17.59
C LEU A 186 -2.54 -8.37 17.61
N ASN A 187 -3.64 -7.92 17.02
CA ASN A 187 -4.84 -8.72 16.86
C ASN A 187 -4.84 -9.28 15.43
N ILE A 188 -4.80 -10.60 15.29
CA ILE A 188 -4.82 -11.29 13.99
C ILE A 188 -6.19 -11.94 13.81
N LEU A 189 -6.83 -11.65 12.68
CA LEU A 189 -8.22 -12.02 12.42
C LEU A 189 -8.22 -13.17 11.42
N TRP A 190 -8.58 -14.36 11.88
CA TRP A 190 -8.62 -15.57 11.06
C TRP A 190 -10.07 -16.02 10.92
N LYS A 191 -10.54 -16.25 9.68
CA LYS A 191 -11.78 -16.98 9.46
C LYS A 191 -11.53 -18.47 9.72
N GLU A 192 -12.32 -19.05 10.62
CA GLU A 192 -12.17 -20.42 11.15
C GLU A 192 -12.30 -21.55 10.11
N ASP A 193 -12.63 -21.24 8.85
CA ASP A 193 -12.85 -22.22 7.78
C ASP A 193 -11.61 -23.07 7.42
N TYR A 194 -10.42 -22.71 7.90
CA TYR A 194 -9.16 -23.42 7.62
C TYR A 194 -8.66 -24.34 8.75
N LEU A 195 -9.41 -24.47 9.86
CA LEU A 195 -9.04 -25.33 11.01
C LEU A 195 -9.88 -26.62 11.11
N LYS A 196 -10.46 -27.08 10.01
CA LYS A 196 -11.12 -28.39 9.92
C LYS A 196 -10.22 -29.46 9.33
#